data_AF-A0A9E2XEB8-F1
#
_entry.id   AF-A0A9E2XEB8-F1
#
_cell.length_a   1.000
_cell.length_b   1.000
_cell.length_c   1.000
_cell.angle_alpha   90.00
_cell.angle_beta   90.00
_cell.angle_gamma   90.00
#
_symmetry.space_group_name_H-M   'P 1'
#
loop_
_entity.id
_entity.type
_entity.pdbx_description
1 polymer ?
#
loop_
_entity_poly.entity_id
_entity_poly.type
_entity_poly.pdbx_seq_one_letter_code
_entity_poly.pdbx_strand_id
1 'polypeptide(L)'
;GLAEIKGWGGRARRAHFNMVENLVLFAALVLIVAVTNKANATTAAGAAIFFWARLAYAVIYLIGIPWLRTLAWAVSVIGMAMIASVLL
;
A
#
# COMPACT_ATOMS: atom_id res chain seq x y z
N GLY A 1 -7.32 24.00 19.24
CA GLY A 1 -7.43 23.14 18.04
C GLY A 1 -6.77 23.86 16.89
N LEU A 2 -5.67 23.34 16.37
CA LEU A 2 -4.94 23.96 15.27
C LEU A 2 -5.77 23.90 13.98
N ALA A 3 -5.65 24.92 13.13
CA ALA A 3 -6.35 24.98 11.85
C ALA A 3 -6.03 23.74 10.99
N GLU A 4 -7.07 23.18 10.34
CA GLU A 4 -6.91 22.05 9.43
C GLU A 4 -6.00 22.44 8.26
N ILE A 5 -4.99 21.63 7.98
CA ILE A 5 -4.11 21.83 6.82
C ILE A 5 -4.94 21.52 5.56
N LYS A 6 -5.29 22.55 4.80
CA LYS A 6 -6.08 22.45 3.56
C LYS A 6 -5.17 22.39 2.32
N GLY A 7 -5.77 22.16 1.16
CA GLY A 7 -5.05 22.13 -0.12
C GLY A 7 -4.07 20.96 -0.24
N TRP A 8 -2.91 21.21 -0.85
CA TRP A 8 -1.91 20.18 -1.12
C TRP A 8 -1.33 19.54 0.15
N GLY A 9 -1.03 20.32 1.19
CA GLY A 9 -0.51 19.81 2.46
C GLY A 9 -1.51 18.89 3.18
N GLY A 10 -2.81 19.21 3.10
CA GLY A 10 -3.87 18.33 3.61
C GLY A 10 -3.97 17.01 2.86
N ARG A 11 -3.79 17.05 1.54
CA ARG A 11 -3.76 15.83 0.71
C ARG A 11 -2.54 14.97 1.04
N ALA A 12 -1.36 15.57 1.17
CA ALA A 12 -0.14 14.86 1.55
C ALA A 12 -0.27 14.18 2.92
N ARG A 13 -0.82 14.89 3.92
CA ARG A 13 -1.06 14.33 5.26
C ARG A 13 -1.98 13.11 5.21
N ARG A 14 -3.10 13.18 4.49
CA ARG A 14 -4.02 12.03 4.35
C ARG A 14 -3.41 10.87 3.58
N ALA A 15 -2.65 11.15 2.52
CA ALA A 15 -1.92 10.12 1.78
C ALA A 15 -0.91 9.39 2.67
N HIS A 16 -0.18 10.13 3.51
CA HIS A 16 0.79 9.57 4.45
C HIS A 16 0.13 8.63 5.47
N PHE A 17 -0.93 9.07 6.16
CA PHE A 17 -1.62 8.21 7.13
C PHE A 17 -2.19 6.96 6.48
N ASN A 18 -2.81 7.08 5.30
CA ASN A 18 -3.29 5.90 4.57
C ASN A 18 -2.15 4.93 4.21
N MET A 19 -0.98 5.46 3.84
CA MET A 19 0.19 4.64 3.55
C MET A 19 0.64 3.84 4.77
N VAL A 20 0.74 4.50 5.93
CA VAL A 20 1.19 3.87 7.18
C VAL A 20 0.26 2.74 7.60
N GLU A 21 -1.05 2.96 7.58
CA GLU A 21 -2.05 1.94 7.94
C GLU A 21 -1.92 0.66 7.10
N ASN A 22 -1.73 0.81 5.79
CA ASN A 22 -1.61 -0.33 4.90
C ASN A 22 -0.21 -0.98 4.95
N LEU A 23 0.82 -0.21 5.26
CA LEU A 23 2.17 -0.73 5.41
C LEU A 23 2.26 -1.72 6.57
N VAL A 24 1.51 -1.50 7.65
CA VAL A 24 1.46 -2.43 8.80
C VAL A 24 0.94 -3.81 8.37
N LEU A 25 -0.15 -3.86 7.60
CA LEU A 25 -0.71 -5.11 7.09
C LEU A 25 0.26 -5.83 6.14
N PHE A 26 0.87 -5.08 5.22
CA PHE A 26 1.89 -5.62 4.31
C PHE A 26 3.10 -6.17 5.06
N ALA A 27 3.62 -5.42 6.03
CA ALA A 27 4.77 -5.82 6.83
C ALA A 27 4.48 -7.12 7.59
N ALA A 28 3.30 -7.25 8.19
CA ALA A 28 2.89 -8.48 8.87
C ALA A 28 2.94 -9.69 7.92
N LEU A 29 2.37 -9.58 6.72
CA LEU A 29 2.36 -10.68 5.73
C LEU A 29 3.78 -11.08 5.30
N VAL A 30 4.63 -10.10 4.97
CA VAL A 30 6.01 -10.36 4.52
C VAL A 30 6.85 -10.98 5.64
N LEU A 31 6.70 -10.48 6.87
CA LEU A 31 7.42 -11.03 8.03
C LEU A 31 6.99 -12.48 8.30
N ILE A 32 5.70 -12.79 8.24
CA ILE A 32 5.21 -14.17 8.40
C ILE A 32 5.78 -15.09 7.32
N VAL A 33 5.77 -14.67 6.05
CA VAL A 33 6.38 -15.41 4.94
C VAL A 33 7.87 -15.65 5.18
N ALA A 34 8.59 -14.64 5.67
CA ALA A 34 10.03 -14.74 5.94
C ALA A 34 10.34 -15.74 7.06
N VAL A 35 9.63 -15.67 8.20
CA VAL A 35 9.90 -16.55 9.36
C VAL A 35 9.40 -17.98 9.14
N THR A 36 8.41 -18.18 8.27
CA THR A 36 7.94 -19.52 7.87
C THR A 36 8.76 -20.12 6.73
N ASN A 37 9.77 -19.39 6.24
CA ASN A 37 10.62 -19.78 5.11
C ASN A 37 9.83 -20.15 3.85
N LYS A 38 8.71 -19.46 3.62
CA LYS A 38 7.81 -19.66 2.47
C LYS A 38 8.03 -18.62 1.35
N ALA A 39 9.10 -17.83 1.42
CA ALA A 39 9.41 -16.83 0.41
C ALA A 39 9.68 -17.47 -0.95
N ASN A 40 8.99 -16.99 -1.98
CA ASN A 40 9.11 -17.48 -3.36
C ASN A 40 8.85 -16.36 -4.39
N ALA A 41 8.88 -16.72 -5.68
CA ALA A 41 8.63 -15.78 -6.78
C ALA A 41 7.26 -15.07 -6.68
N THR A 42 6.22 -15.76 -6.21
CA THR A 42 4.88 -15.17 -6.01
C THR A 42 4.90 -14.10 -4.92
N THR A 43 5.57 -14.35 -3.79
CA THR A 43 5.70 -13.36 -2.71
C THR A 43 6.53 -12.15 -3.14
N ALA A 44 7.56 -12.35 -3.95
CA ALA A 44 8.38 -11.27 -4.50
C ALA A 44 7.58 -10.41 -5.49
N ALA A 45 6.81 -11.04 -6.39
CA ALA A 45 5.93 -10.34 -7.31
C ALA A 45 4.82 -9.57 -6.57
N GLY A 46 4.19 -10.19 -5.57
CA GLY A 46 3.18 -9.52 -4.72
C GLY A 46 3.75 -8.31 -3.98
N ALA A 47 4.99 -8.41 -3.48
CA ALA A 47 5.67 -7.29 -2.83
C ALA A 47 5.98 -6.14 -3.79
N ALA A 48 6.47 -6.45 -4.99
CA ALA A 48 6.71 -5.44 -6.02
C ALA A 48 5.41 -4.73 -6.45
N ILE A 49 4.32 -5.49 -6.67
CA ILE A 49 3.01 -4.95 -7.02
C ILE A 49 2.52 -3.99 -5.93
N PHE A 50 2.58 -4.41 -4.66
CA PHE A 50 2.20 -3.55 -3.53
C PHE A 50 3.01 -2.26 -3.52
N PHE A 51 4.35 -2.34 -3.61
CA PHE A 51 5.23 -1.18 -3.56
C PHE A 51 4.92 -0.16 -4.66
N TRP A 52 4.87 -0.60 -5.92
CA TRP A 52 4.65 0.29 -7.06
C TRP A 52 3.24 0.87 -7.07
N ALA A 53 2.24 0.09 -6.68
CA ALA A 53 0.86 0.58 -6.55
C ALA A 53 0.74 1.65 -5.46
N ARG A 54 1.50 1.51 -4.36
CA ARG A 54 1.56 2.52 -3.28
C ARG A 54 2.27 3.79 -3.71
N LEU A 55 3.36 3.67 -4.45
CA LEU A 55 4.04 4.82 -5.03
C LEU A 55 3.11 5.60 -5.97
N ALA A 56 2.42 4.88 -6.86
CA ALA A 56 1.42 5.48 -7.75
C ALA A 56 0.27 6.13 -6.96
N TYR A 57 -0.25 5.46 -5.93
CA TYR A 57 -1.29 6.00 -5.05
C TYR A 57 -0.89 7.35 -4.45
N ALA A 58 0.33 7.46 -3.90
CA ALA A 58 0.81 8.72 -3.31
C ALA A 58 0.82 9.85 -4.34
N VAL A 59 1.37 9.62 -5.53
CA VAL A 59 1.41 10.60 -6.62
C VAL A 59 0.00 11.02 -7.02
N ILE A 60 -0.90 10.05 -7.26
CA ILE A 60 -2.29 10.29 -7.65
C ILE A 60 -3.04 11.09 -6.57
N TYR A 61 -2.82 10.78 -5.29
CA TYR A 61 -3.47 11.46 -4.17
C TYR A 61 -3.04 12.92 -4.08
N LEU A 62 -1.75 13.21 -4.31
CA LEU A 62 -1.24 14.58 -4.32
C LEU A 62 -1.84 15.42 -5.45
N ILE A 63 -1.99 14.83 -6.65
CA ILE A 63 -2.63 15.45 -7.82
C ILE A 63 -4.14 15.65 -7.58
N GLY A 64 -4.79 14.72 -6.86
CA GLY A 64 -6.18 14.84 -6.44
C GLY A 64 -7.20 14.19 -7.37
N ILE A 65 -6.82 13.13 -8.11
CA ILE A 65 -7.71 12.39 -9.01
C ILE A 65 -8.38 11.22 -8.24
N PRO A 66 -9.67 11.32 -7.85
CA PRO A 66 -10.23 10.43 -6.83
C PRO A 66 -10.55 8.99 -7.28
N TRP A 67 -10.63 8.72 -8.58
CA TRP A 67 -10.93 7.38 -9.10
C TRP A 67 -9.66 6.55 -9.33
N LEU A 68 -8.58 7.20 -9.81
CA LEU A 68 -7.27 6.58 -9.97
C LEU A 68 -6.69 6.07 -8.63
N ARG A 69 -6.96 6.78 -7.53
CA ARG A 69 -6.48 6.35 -6.19
C ARG A 69 -7.10 5.01 -5.80
N THR A 70 -8.37 4.78 -6.14
CA THR A 70 -9.08 3.53 -5.81
C THR A 70 -8.52 2.37 -6.61
N LEU A 71 -8.19 2.61 -7.88
CA LEU A 71 -7.53 1.63 -8.73
C LEU A 71 -6.14 1.26 -8.17
N ALA A 72 -5.32 2.25 -7.82
CA ALA A 72 -4.01 2.00 -7.22
C ALA A 72 -4.10 1.25 -5.87
N TRP A 73 -5.11 1.58 -5.06
CA TRP A 73 -5.38 0.84 -3.82
C TRP A 73 -5.78 -0.62 -4.10
N ALA A 74 -6.67 -0.87 -5.06
CA ALA A 74 -7.10 -2.22 -5.43
C ALA A 74 -5.92 -3.07 -5.94
N VAL A 75 -5.05 -2.51 -6.77
CA VAL A 75 -3.82 -3.19 -7.23
C VAL A 75 -2.90 -3.52 -6.05
N SER A 76 -2.78 -2.62 -5.07
CA SER A 76 -2.01 -2.90 -3.85
C SER A 76 -2.58 -4.09 -3.07
N VAL A 77 -3.90 -4.21 -3.00
CA VAL A 77 -4.59 -5.33 -2.33
C VAL A 77 -4.33 -6.65 -3.05
N ILE A 78 -4.30 -6.66 -4.39
CA ILE A 78 -3.91 -7.84 -5.17
C ILE A 78 -2.51 -8.31 -4.79
N GLY A 79 -1.55 -7.39 -4.68
CA GLY A 79 -0.18 -7.72 -4.23
C GLY A 79 -0.16 -8.37 -2.85
N MET A 80 -0.93 -7.86 -1.89
CA MET A 80 -1.07 -8.46 -0.56
C MET A 80 -1.76 -9.84 -0.60
N ALA A 81 -2.80 -10.01 -1.41
CA ALA A 81 -3.48 -11.28 -1.59
C ALA A 81 -2.55 -12.35 -2.17
N MET A 82 -1.67 -11.98 -3.10
CA MET A 82 -0.63 -12.87 -3.62
C MET A 82 0.33 -13.34 -2.53
N ILE A 83 0.80 -12.44 -1.66
CA ILE A 83 1.67 -12.80 -0.53
C ILE A 83 0.93 -13.73 0.43
N ALA A 84 -0.32 -13.40 0.77
CA ALA A 84 -1.15 -14.20 1.66
C ALA A 84 -1.46 -15.59 1.11
N SER A 85 -1.61 -15.74 -0.21
CA SER A 85 -1.94 -17.01 -0.86
C SER A 85 -0.90 -18.11 -0.63
N VAL A 86 0.36 -17.74 -0.36
CA VAL A 86 1.45 -18.68 -0.09
C VAL A 86 1.43 -19.19 1.36
N LEU A 87 0.74 -18.49 2.26
CA LEU A 87 0.61 -18.88 3.66
C LEU A 87 -0.46 -19.94 3.88
N LEU A 88 -1.53 -19.91 3.05
CA LEU A 88 -2.59 -20.92 3.00
C LEU A 88 -2.06 -22.25 2.46
#